data_AF-A0A2D5Z949-F1
#
_entry.id   AF-A0A2D5Z949-F1
#
_cell.length_a   1.000
_cell.length_b   1.000
_cell.length_c   1.000
_cell.angle_alpha   90.00
_cell.angle_beta   90.00
_cell.angle_gamma   90.00
#
_symmetry.space_group_name_H-M   'P 1'
#
loop_
_entity.id
_entity.type
_entity.pdbx_description
1 polymer ?
#
loop_
_entity_poly.entity_id
_entity_poly.type
_entity_poly.pdbx_seq_one_letter_code
_entity_poly.pdbx_strand_id
1 'polypeptide(L)'
;MKMNHYGLPFRRFVHAAALLLAITTMMAAEKDAKPASKPAKEAPAATRSVDLVARIAMVKGKARVQLRPDGPWIRARVGLEIGPGAELRTLFRSFVVLRIDPDQEIAIDRMTTVKILRAQRDPSKIMVDLIMKYGRTRYRFSAGAVPHESTIHAPNATLAMRSTDGQVRAGDGFPASVTSWHGRVLASIAGRYQAMPMGGQIKTQVSSTHDTPASNARADSVQNATGAYAGLSDSEKDLLEGLPGLDTYQPSLLAALSNVFEPGFSGTGVGVPEFSTQLEFGMAWIPIETGLDTNLDLEITDPQARMLSATNTPIGSGSVIGMHTGDTNESNPVEVGFFAPESFSGTYQVSVHHRGGESPANVFLQVLQGSDPPTPIAVIGQSSPVLLNPGQTFNCNVNVTPNVPSVPATHCSN
;
A
#
# COMPACT_ATOMS: atom_id res chain seq x y z
N MET A 1 -62.24 -25.43 29.91
CA MET A 1 -62.70 -24.34 29.01
C MET A 1 -61.90 -24.46 27.71
N LYS A 2 -62.59 -24.29 26.59
CA LYS A 2 -62.36 -24.74 25.20
C LYS A 2 -60.93 -24.71 24.60
N MET A 3 -60.71 -25.76 23.79
CA MET A 3 -59.72 -26.01 22.73
C MET A 3 -59.67 -24.95 21.62
N ASN A 4 -58.55 -24.93 20.88
CA ASN A 4 -58.41 -24.86 19.40
C ASN A 4 -56.89 -24.97 19.11
N HIS A 5 -56.26 -26.01 18.53
CA HIS A 5 -56.44 -26.78 17.28
C HIS A 5 -56.35 -25.98 15.97
N TYR A 6 -55.14 -25.96 15.39
CA TYR A 6 -54.82 -25.94 13.95
C TYR A 6 -53.45 -26.64 13.77
N GLY A 7 -53.17 -27.62 12.91
CA GLY A 7 -53.95 -28.25 11.86
C GLY A 7 -53.30 -28.13 10.48
N LEU A 8 -52.46 -29.12 10.13
CA LEU A 8 -52.16 -29.65 8.77
C LEU A 8 -51.23 -28.84 7.83
N PRO A 9 -50.67 -29.45 6.74
CA PRO A 9 -50.23 -30.85 6.57
C PRO A 9 -48.86 -31.04 5.85
N PHE A 10 -48.34 -32.26 6.06
CA PHE A 10 -47.41 -33.02 5.20
C PHE A 10 -47.69 -32.87 3.69
N ARG A 11 -46.63 -32.67 2.89
CA ARG A 11 -46.58 -33.15 1.49
C ARG A 11 -45.28 -33.90 1.22
N ARG A 12 -45.44 -35.22 1.11
CA ARG A 12 -44.50 -36.16 0.51
C ARG A 12 -44.46 -35.88 -1.00
N PHE A 13 -43.27 -35.77 -1.59
CA PHE A 13 -43.07 -36.05 -3.00
C PHE A 13 -42.08 -37.20 -3.12
N VAL A 14 -42.64 -38.39 -3.34
CA VAL A 14 -41.98 -39.54 -3.97
C VAL A 14 -42.15 -39.32 -5.46
N HIS A 15 -41.06 -39.27 -6.23
CA HIS A 15 -41.06 -39.62 -7.65
C HIS A 15 -39.81 -40.47 -7.93
N ALA A 16 -40.07 -41.75 -8.11
CA ALA A 16 -39.19 -42.67 -8.83
C ALA A 16 -39.46 -42.51 -10.33
N ALA A 17 -38.42 -42.45 -11.15
CA ALA A 17 -38.51 -42.81 -12.56
C ALA A 17 -37.10 -43.13 -13.09
N ALA A 18 -36.97 -44.35 -13.60
CA ALA A 18 -35.80 -44.91 -14.25
C ALA A 18 -35.74 -44.52 -15.75
N LEU A 19 -34.53 -44.38 -16.30
CA LEU A 19 -34.20 -44.48 -17.73
C LEU A 19 -32.67 -44.55 -17.84
N LEU A 20 -32.00 -45.67 -18.13
CA LEU A 20 -31.87 -46.48 -19.36
C LEU A 20 -31.36 -45.71 -20.59
N LEU A 21 -30.39 -46.33 -21.30
CA LEU A 21 -29.68 -45.95 -22.56
C LEU A 21 -28.47 -44.98 -22.41
N ALA A 22 -27.34 -45.15 -23.09
CA ALA A 22 -26.85 -46.20 -23.99
C ALA A 22 -25.31 -46.07 -24.06
N ILE A 23 -24.61 -47.19 -23.91
CA ILE A 23 -23.19 -47.33 -24.20
C ILE A 23 -23.04 -47.30 -25.73
N THR A 24 -22.41 -46.27 -26.28
CA THR A 24 -22.08 -46.22 -27.71
C THR A 24 -20.57 -46.40 -27.88
N THR A 25 -20.18 -47.65 -28.11
CA THR A 25 -18.85 -48.08 -28.51
C THR A 25 -18.63 -47.63 -29.95
N MET A 26 -17.90 -46.53 -30.18
CA MET A 26 -17.39 -46.22 -31.52
C MET A 26 -16.00 -46.83 -31.67
N MET A 27 -15.96 -47.96 -32.38
CA MET A 27 -14.74 -48.46 -32.99
C MET A 27 -14.36 -47.52 -34.13
N ALA A 28 -13.30 -46.74 -33.94
CA ALA A 28 -12.67 -46.00 -35.01
C ALA A 28 -11.76 -46.96 -35.79
N ALA A 29 -12.07 -47.12 -37.08
CA ALA A 29 -11.28 -47.87 -38.03
C ALA A 29 -9.89 -47.25 -38.20
N GLU A 30 -8.87 -48.05 -37.89
CA GLU A 30 -7.47 -47.77 -38.16
C GLU A 30 -7.24 -47.84 -39.67
N LYS A 31 -7.19 -46.69 -40.34
CA LYS A 31 -6.75 -46.60 -41.74
C LYS A 31 -5.23 -46.61 -41.75
N ASP A 32 -4.67 -47.69 -42.28
CA ASP A 32 -3.27 -47.79 -42.69
C ASP A 32 -2.88 -46.63 -43.62
N ALA A 33 -2.36 -45.56 -43.03
CA ALA A 33 -1.79 -44.44 -43.75
C ALA A 33 -0.32 -44.76 -44.06
N LYS A 34 -0.07 -44.97 -45.35
CA LYS A 34 1.26 -45.16 -45.95
C LYS A 34 2.23 -44.04 -45.50
N PRO A 35 3.42 -44.34 -44.95
CA PRO A 35 4.33 -43.32 -44.45
C PRO A 35 4.87 -42.48 -45.60
N ALA A 36 4.42 -41.23 -45.69
CA ALA A 36 4.99 -40.23 -46.58
C ALA A 36 6.15 -39.54 -45.86
N SER A 37 7.39 -39.99 -46.12
CA SER A 37 8.62 -39.34 -45.70
C SER A 37 8.80 -38.01 -46.44
N LYS A 38 8.20 -36.95 -45.90
CA LYS A 38 8.50 -35.56 -46.26
C LYS A 38 9.71 -35.11 -45.42
N PRO A 39 10.75 -34.48 -46.01
CA PRO A 39 11.91 -34.03 -45.25
C PRO A 39 11.48 -33.08 -44.13
N ALA A 40 11.85 -33.43 -42.90
CA ALA A 40 11.53 -32.67 -41.71
C ALA A 40 12.12 -31.27 -41.83
N LYS A 41 11.25 -30.26 -41.91
CA LYS A 41 11.61 -28.85 -41.78
C LYS A 41 12.27 -28.69 -40.42
N GLU A 42 13.55 -28.32 -40.41
CA GLU A 42 14.35 -28.06 -39.20
C GLU A 42 13.52 -27.23 -38.21
N ALA A 43 13.27 -27.81 -37.03
CA ALA A 43 12.55 -27.13 -35.98
C ALA A 43 13.36 -25.90 -35.55
N PRO A 44 12.76 -24.70 -35.49
CA PRO A 44 13.47 -23.50 -35.05
C PRO A 44 14.08 -23.75 -33.67
N ALA A 45 15.37 -23.43 -33.52
CA ALA A 45 16.10 -23.62 -32.28
C ALA A 45 15.36 -22.93 -31.13
N ALA A 46 14.96 -23.71 -30.12
CA ALA A 46 14.25 -23.20 -28.96
C ALA A 46 15.09 -22.10 -28.28
N THR A 47 14.56 -20.88 -28.24
CA THR A 47 15.20 -19.78 -27.53
C THR A 47 15.28 -20.15 -26.05
N ARG A 48 16.50 -20.14 -25.50
CA ARG A 48 16.75 -20.52 -24.11
C ARG A 48 16.23 -19.44 -23.15
N SER A 49 15.61 -19.86 -22.04
CA SER A 49 15.24 -19.00 -20.92
C SER A 49 16.49 -18.33 -20.34
N VAL A 50 16.40 -17.05 -19.98
CA VAL A 50 17.51 -16.30 -19.36
C VAL A 50 17.20 -16.11 -17.88
N ASP A 51 18.14 -16.50 -17.01
CA ASP A 51 18.00 -16.23 -15.57
C ASP A 51 18.04 -14.72 -15.30
N LEU A 52 17.09 -14.25 -14.50
CA LEU A 52 16.98 -12.87 -14.04
C LEU A 52 17.61 -12.73 -12.66
N VAL A 53 18.12 -11.53 -12.39
CA VAL A 53 18.72 -11.15 -11.11
C VAL A 53 17.82 -10.12 -10.45
N ALA A 54 17.50 -10.33 -9.16
CA ALA A 54 16.81 -9.32 -8.37
C ALA A 54 17.83 -8.36 -7.74
N ARG A 55 17.53 -7.07 -7.71
CA ARG A 55 18.34 -6.05 -7.04
C ARG A 55 17.61 -5.57 -5.79
N ILE A 56 18.33 -5.45 -4.68
CA ILE A 56 17.77 -4.80 -3.48
C ILE A 56 17.64 -3.31 -3.75
N ALA A 57 16.41 -2.81 -3.84
CA ALA A 57 16.11 -1.41 -4.09
C ALA A 57 16.05 -0.57 -2.80
N MET A 58 15.57 -1.16 -1.70
CA MET A 58 15.43 -0.48 -0.42
C MET A 58 15.70 -1.44 0.74
N VAL A 59 16.33 -0.94 1.81
CA VAL A 59 16.50 -1.65 3.08
C VAL A 59 16.21 -0.71 4.23
N LYS A 60 15.25 -1.05 5.09
CA LYS A 60 15.00 -0.40 6.38
C LYS A 60 15.26 -1.39 7.50
N GLY A 61 16.02 -1.01 8.51
CA GLY A 61 16.37 -1.89 9.63
C GLY A 61 17.48 -2.91 9.31
N LYS A 62 17.39 -4.10 9.91
CA LYS A 62 18.39 -5.17 9.81
C LYS A 62 17.87 -6.31 8.94
N ALA A 63 18.52 -6.53 7.80
CA ALA A 63 18.26 -7.67 6.93
C ALA A 63 19.58 -8.35 6.55
N ARG A 64 19.50 -9.66 6.29
CA ARG A 64 20.62 -10.50 5.86
C ARG A 64 20.23 -11.29 4.61
N VAL A 65 21.21 -11.57 3.77
CA VAL A 65 21.07 -12.36 2.56
C VAL A 65 22.09 -13.48 2.58
N GLN A 66 21.67 -14.66 2.18
CA GLN A 66 22.52 -15.80 1.88
C GLN A 66 22.44 -16.02 0.35
N LEU A 67 23.51 -15.69 -0.37
CA LEU A 67 23.51 -15.66 -1.84
C LEU A 67 23.44 -17.03 -2.51
N ARG A 68 23.86 -18.08 -1.80
CA ARG A 68 23.85 -19.47 -2.25
C ARG A 68 23.34 -20.34 -1.12
N PRO A 69 22.70 -21.49 -1.41
CA PRO A 69 22.45 -22.49 -0.40
C PRO A 69 23.73 -22.75 0.41
N ASP A 70 23.64 -22.70 1.74
CA ASP A 70 24.74 -22.92 2.68
C ASP A 70 25.86 -21.87 2.69
N GLY A 71 25.71 -20.76 1.95
CA GLY A 71 26.63 -19.64 2.00
C GLY A 71 26.56 -18.84 3.32
N PRO A 72 27.54 -17.98 3.62
CA PRO A 72 27.46 -17.12 4.79
C PRO A 72 26.33 -16.09 4.64
N TRP A 73 25.68 -15.77 5.75
CA TRP A 73 24.73 -14.66 5.82
C TRP A 73 25.49 -13.33 5.78
N ILE A 74 25.33 -12.57 4.71
CA ILE A 74 25.87 -11.22 4.56
C ILE A 74 24.79 -10.18 4.84
N ARG A 75 25.19 -8.95 5.21
CA ARG A 75 24.25 -7.84 5.43
C ARG A 75 23.61 -7.44 4.10
N ALA A 76 22.27 -7.31 4.09
CA ALA A 76 21.54 -6.76 2.96
C ALA A 76 21.88 -5.27 2.80
N ARG A 77 22.13 -4.83 1.56
CA ARG A 77 22.39 -3.42 1.21
C ARG A 77 21.73 -3.10 -0.12
N VAL A 78 21.34 -1.84 -0.31
CA VAL A 78 20.82 -1.35 -1.59
C VAL A 78 21.84 -1.60 -2.69
N GLY A 79 21.35 -2.00 -3.87
CA GLY A 79 22.15 -2.35 -5.03
C GLY A 79 22.69 -3.78 -5.04
N LEU A 80 22.61 -4.53 -3.93
CA LEU A 80 23.03 -5.93 -3.89
C LEU A 80 22.15 -6.77 -4.84
N GLU A 81 22.82 -7.51 -5.72
CA GLU A 81 22.21 -8.42 -6.67
C GLU A 81 22.07 -9.81 -6.06
N ILE A 82 20.88 -10.39 -6.18
CA ILE A 82 20.52 -11.70 -5.66
C ILE A 82 19.87 -12.52 -6.77
N GLY A 83 20.46 -13.67 -7.08
CA GLY A 83 19.97 -14.58 -8.12
C GLY A 83 19.07 -15.69 -7.57
N PRO A 84 18.61 -16.61 -8.44
CA PRO A 84 17.95 -17.84 -8.02
C PRO A 84 18.79 -18.62 -7.00
N GLY A 85 18.12 -19.21 -6.01
CA GLY A 85 18.73 -19.93 -4.90
C GLY A 85 19.09 -19.06 -3.68
N ALA A 86 19.09 -17.73 -3.81
CA ALA A 86 19.37 -16.83 -2.70
C ALA A 86 18.22 -16.79 -1.67
N GLU A 87 18.58 -16.74 -0.39
CA GLU A 87 17.64 -16.60 0.73
C GLU A 87 17.83 -15.23 1.40
N LEU A 88 16.72 -14.57 1.70
CA LEU A 88 16.67 -13.28 2.38
C LEU A 88 15.92 -13.43 3.69
N ARG A 89 16.48 -12.83 4.74
CA ARG A 89 15.87 -12.77 6.07
C ARG A 89 15.85 -11.35 6.61
N THR A 90 14.67 -10.89 7.00
CA THR A 90 14.46 -9.63 7.73
C THR A 90 14.33 -9.91 9.23
N LEU A 91 14.80 -8.99 10.07
CA LEU A 91 14.63 -9.05 11.52
C LEU A 91 13.44 -8.19 11.97
N PHE A 92 13.30 -8.01 13.29
CA PHE A 92 12.31 -7.12 13.87
C PHE A 92 12.43 -5.70 13.32
N ARG A 93 11.29 -5.03 13.07
CA ARG A 93 11.20 -3.66 12.51
C ARG A 93 12.05 -3.45 11.24
N SER A 94 12.17 -4.49 10.42
CA SER A 94 12.99 -4.44 9.21
C SER A 94 12.13 -4.69 7.97
N PHE A 95 12.55 -4.15 6.84
CA PHE A 95 11.82 -4.19 5.58
C PHE A 95 12.81 -4.16 4.42
N VAL A 96 12.54 -4.91 3.35
CA VAL A 96 13.36 -4.95 2.14
C VAL A 96 12.47 -4.90 0.91
N VAL A 97 12.87 -4.12 -0.09
CA VAL A 97 12.27 -4.12 -1.42
C VAL A 97 13.25 -4.71 -2.41
N LEU A 98 12.81 -5.73 -3.15
CA LEU A 98 13.52 -6.27 -4.30
C LEU A 98 12.89 -5.74 -5.58
N ARG A 99 13.72 -5.41 -6.57
CA ARG A 99 13.30 -5.12 -7.93
C ARG A 99 13.84 -6.18 -8.87
N ILE A 100 12.98 -6.72 -9.73
CA ILE A 100 13.36 -7.61 -10.83
C ILE A 100 12.98 -6.90 -12.12
N ASP A 101 13.96 -6.65 -12.98
CA ASP A 101 13.72 -5.91 -14.21
C ASP A 101 12.73 -6.67 -15.13
N PRO A 102 11.86 -5.96 -15.87
CA PRO A 102 11.83 -4.50 -16.00
C PRO A 102 10.98 -3.75 -14.95
N ASP A 103 10.06 -4.42 -14.25
CA ASP A 103 8.93 -3.74 -13.62
C ASP A 103 8.29 -4.48 -12.41
N GLN A 104 9.01 -5.44 -11.84
CA GLN A 104 8.53 -6.24 -10.71
C GLN A 104 9.10 -5.72 -9.40
N GLU A 105 8.24 -5.57 -8.39
CA GLU A 105 8.63 -5.16 -7.05
C GLU A 105 8.12 -6.17 -6.01
N ILE A 106 9.03 -6.66 -5.17
CA ILE A 106 8.72 -7.62 -4.10
C ILE A 106 9.10 -6.97 -2.77
N ALA A 107 8.09 -6.63 -1.97
CA ALA A 107 8.25 -6.07 -0.65
C ALA A 107 8.20 -7.19 0.41
N ILE A 108 9.27 -7.27 1.20
CA ILE A 108 9.49 -8.29 2.23
C ILE A 108 9.47 -7.60 3.59
N ASP A 109 8.46 -7.93 4.41
CA ASP A 109 8.21 -7.28 5.67
C ASP A 109 9.03 -7.82 6.83
N ARG A 110 8.84 -7.25 8.02
CA ARG A 110 9.49 -7.67 9.28
C ARG A 110 9.32 -9.15 9.56
N MET A 111 10.36 -9.76 10.14
CA MET A 111 10.35 -11.17 10.56
C MET A 111 9.95 -12.12 9.42
N THR A 112 10.52 -11.91 8.24
CA THR A 112 10.21 -12.70 7.04
C THR A 112 11.46 -13.42 6.55
N THR A 113 11.31 -14.67 6.14
CA THR A 113 12.35 -15.44 5.44
C THR A 113 11.81 -15.92 4.10
N VAL A 114 12.43 -15.50 3.00
CA VAL A 114 12.04 -15.81 1.62
C VAL A 114 13.26 -16.28 0.83
N LYS A 115 13.08 -17.30 -0.01
CA LYS A 115 14.08 -17.78 -0.96
C LYS A 115 13.54 -17.66 -2.38
N ILE A 116 14.37 -17.15 -3.29
CA ILE A 116 14.05 -17.07 -4.72
C ILE A 116 14.34 -18.46 -5.30
N LEU A 117 13.31 -19.18 -5.75
CA LEU A 117 13.49 -20.48 -6.39
C LEU A 117 13.83 -20.32 -7.86
N ARG A 118 13.09 -19.45 -8.53
CA ARG A 118 13.21 -19.18 -9.96
C ARG A 118 12.96 -17.70 -10.22
N ALA A 119 13.77 -17.12 -11.08
CA ALA A 119 13.55 -15.82 -11.69
C ALA A 119 14.08 -15.92 -13.11
N GLN A 120 13.21 -16.08 -14.09
CA GLN A 120 13.58 -16.39 -15.47
C GLN A 120 12.75 -15.59 -16.47
N ARG A 121 13.38 -15.18 -17.56
CA ARG A 121 12.73 -14.56 -18.71
C ARG A 121 12.67 -15.56 -19.85
N ASP A 122 11.45 -15.98 -20.17
CA ASP A 122 11.15 -16.66 -21.41
C ASP A 122 10.84 -15.62 -22.50
N PRO A 123 10.92 -15.98 -23.79
CA PRO A 123 10.54 -15.08 -24.87
C PRO A 123 9.10 -14.56 -24.78
N SER A 124 8.21 -15.30 -24.09
CA SER A 124 6.78 -15.01 -24.01
C SER A 124 6.31 -14.49 -22.65
N LYS A 125 7.11 -14.67 -21.58
CA LYS A 125 6.71 -14.32 -20.22
C LYS A 125 7.89 -14.23 -19.26
N ILE A 126 7.68 -13.56 -18.13
CA ILE A 126 8.62 -13.56 -17.00
C ILE A 126 8.05 -14.46 -15.91
N MET A 127 8.85 -15.42 -15.43
CA MET A 127 8.48 -16.38 -14.38
C MET A 127 9.26 -16.10 -13.10
N VAL A 128 8.57 -15.90 -11.97
CA VAL A 128 9.19 -15.73 -10.66
C VAL A 128 8.52 -16.60 -9.61
N ASP A 129 9.28 -17.54 -9.03
CA ASP A 129 8.80 -18.37 -7.92
C ASP A 129 9.58 -18.07 -6.66
N LEU A 130 8.84 -17.76 -5.61
CA LEU A 130 9.34 -17.48 -4.27
C LEU A 130 8.85 -18.56 -3.31
N ILE A 131 9.70 -18.99 -2.39
CA ILE A 131 9.27 -19.76 -1.23
C ILE A 131 9.48 -18.92 0.03
N MET A 132 8.41 -18.67 0.76
CA MET A 132 8.39 -18.00 2.05
C MET A 132 8.32 -19.05 3.15
N LYS A 133 9.28 -19.06 4.08
CA LYS A 133 9.22 -19.96 5.24
C LYS A 133 8.23 -19.46 6.29
N TYR A 134 8.23 -18.16 6.53
CA TYR A 134 7.30 -17.44 7.39
C TYR A 134 7.42 -15.94 7.11
N GLY A 135 6.40 -15.18 7.52
CA GLY A 135 6.36 -13.72 7.46
C GLY A 135 5.28 -13.18 6.53
N ARG A 136 5.57 -12.05 5.89
CA ARG A 136 4.67 -11.37 4.96
C ARG A 136 5.46 -10.86 3.76
N THR A 137 4.95 -11.17 2.57
CA THR A 137 5.53 -10.75 1.29
C THR A 137 4.44 -10.20 0.40
N ARG A 138 4.65 -9.01 -0.16
CA ARG A 138 3.80 -8.39 -1.17
C ARG A 138 4.54 -8.36 -2.50
N TYR A 139 3.84 -8.67 -3.56
CA TYR A 139 4.34 -8.64 -4.92
C TYR A 139 3.48 -7.66 -5.71
N ARG A 140 4.13 -6.65 -6.30
CA ARG A 140 3.53 -5.70 -7.22
C ARG A 140 4.21 -5.79 -8.59
N PHE A 141 3.41 -5.62 -9.63
CA PHE A 141 3.87 -5.44 -11.00
C PHE A 141 3.46 -4.05 -11.45
N SER A 142 4.32 -3.37 -12.18
CA SER A 142 3.86 -2.24 -13.00
C SER A 142 3.32 -2.80 -14.32
N ALA A 143 2.45 -2.07 -15.00
CA ALA A 143 1.86 -2.53 -16.27
C ALA A 143 2.94 -2.56 -17.36
N GLY A 144 3.62 -3.71 -17.53
CA GLY A 144 4.61 -3.94 -18.57
C GLY A 144 4.05 -4.58 -19.83
N ALA A 145 4.84 -4.54 -20.91
CA ALA A 145 4.50 -5.15 -22.19
C ALA A 145 4.60 -6.69 -22.19
N VAL A 146 5.31 -7.27 -21.22
CA VAL A 146 5.56 -8.72 -21.14
C VAL A 146 4.65 -9.33 -20.08
N PRO A 147 3.93 -10.43 -20.36
CA PRO A 147 3.16 -11.14 -19.35
C PRO A 147 4.03 -11.67 -18.20
N HIS A 148 3.52 -11.57 -16.97
CA HIS A 148 4.18 -12.10 -15.79
C HIS A 148 3.42 -13.30 -15.23
N GLU A 149 4.15 -14.29 -14.78
CA GLU A 149 3.64 -15.42 -14.03
C GLU A 149 4.47 -15.52 -12.76
N SER A 150 3.84 -15.34 -11.60
CA SER A 150 4.59 -15.39 -10.34
C SER A 150 3.85 -16.15 -9.27
N THR A 151 4.60 -16.93 -8.50
CA THR A 151 4.07 -17.76 -7.43
C THR A 151 4.81 -17.49 -6.13
N ILE A 152 4.06 -17.29 -5.03
CA ILE A 152 4.59 -17.28 -3.68
C ILE A 152 4.09 -18.55 -2.98
N HIS A 153 5.01 -19.45 -2.67
CA HIS A 153 4.76 -20.64 -1.88
C HIS A 153 5.04 -20.34 -0.41
N ALA A 154 4.07 -20.54 0.45
CA ALA A 154 4.20 -20.49 1.90
C ALA A 154 3.75 -21.83 2.51
N PRO A 155 4.07 -22.14 3.78
CA PRO A 155 3.82 -23.47 4.35
C PRO A 155 2.33 -23.87 4.31
N ASN A 156 1.45 -22.89 4.49
CA ASN A 156 0.01 -23.07 4.52
C ASN A 156 -0.74 -22.21 3.49
N ALA A 157 -0.05 -21.64 2.50
CA ALA A 157 -0.70 -20.89 1.43
C ALA A 157 0.15 -20.82 0.16
N THR A 158 -0.50 -20.79 -0.99
CA THR A 158 0.12 -20.48 -2.29
C THR A 158 -0.65 -19.35 -2.93
N LEU A 159 0.06 -18.33 -3.39
CA LEU A 159 -0.49 -17.24 -4.19
C LEU A 159 0.14 -17.29 -5.57
N ALA A 160 -0.67 -17.51 -6.61
CA ALA A 160 -0.29 -17.38 -8.00
C ALA A 160 -0.90 -16.11 -8.59
N MET A 161 -0.07 -15.33 -9.27
CA MET A 161 -0.40 -13.99 -9.76
C MET A 161 -0.05 -13.86 -11.25
N ARG A 162 -0.84 -13.04 -11.94
CA ARG A 162 -0.61 -12.69 -13.34
C ARG A 162 -0.84 -11.20 -13.55
N SER A 163 0.24 -10.41 -13.51
CA SER A 163 0.21 -8.96 -13.72
C SER A 163 -0.69 -8.21 -12.70
N THR A 164 -0.56 -8.54 -11.41
CA THR A 164 -1.48 -8.08 -10.34
C THR A 164 -0.79 -7.81 -9.02
N ASP A 165 -1.35 -6.96 -8.17
CA ASP A 165 -0.86 -6.74 -6.81
C ASP A 165 -1.45 -7.75 -5.83
N GLY A 166 -0.59 -8.54 -5.19
CA GLY A 166 -0.97 -9.55 -4.23
C GLY A 166 -0.01 -9.68 -3.06
N GLN A 167 -0.51 -10.17 -1.93
CA GLN A 167 0.23 -10.35 -0.70
C GLN A 167 -0.09 -11.69 -0.06
N VAL A 168 0.94 -12.35 0.48
CA VAL A 168 0.79 -13.52 1.35
C VAL A 168 1.33 -13.21 2.72
N ARG A 169 0.58 -13.59 3.76
CA ARG A 169 1.06 -13.68 5.14
C ARG A 169 0.84 -15.10 5.62
N ALA A 170 1.90 -15.72 6.11
CA ALA A 170 1.88 -17.11 6.57
C ALA A 170 3.03 -17.36 7.54
N GLY A 171 2.86 -18.28 8.48
CA GLY A 171 3.87 -18.64 9.46
C GLY A 171 3.38 -19.74 10.39
N ASP A 172 4.29 -20.32 11.15
CA ASP A 172 3.94 -21.33 12.14
C ASP A 172 3.08 -20.70 13.25
N GLY A 173 1.95 -21.32 13.57
CA GLY A 173 0.99 -20.83 14.55
C GLY A 173 0.15 -19.61 14.14
N PHE A 174 0.30 -19.06 12.93
CA PHE A 174 -0.51 -17.93 12.46
C PHE A 174 -1.42 -18.34 11.28
N PRO A 175 -2.67 -17.85 11.24
CA PRO A 175 -3.56 -18.12 10.12
C PRO A 175 -2.95 -17.55 8.83
N ALA A 176 -2.89 -18.38 7.80
CA ALA A 176 -2.53 -17.92 6.47
C ALA A 176 -3.57 -16.91 5.99
N SER A 177 -3.11 -15.87 5.31
CA SER A 177 -3.97 -14.96 4.56
C SER A 177 -3.33 -14.59 3.24
N VAL A 178 -4.18 -14.48 2.23
CA VAL A 178 -3.81 -14.01 0.90
C VAL A 178 -4.72 -12.83 0.57
N THR A 179 -4.11 -11.73 0.16
CA THR A 179 -4.81 -10.48 -0.17
C THR A 179 -4.48 -10.12 -1.61
N SER A 180 -5.49 -9.77 -2.40
CA SER A 180 -5.33 -9.15 -3.71
C SER A 180 -5.82 -7.72 -3.61
N TRP A 181 -5.01 -6.76 -4.06
CA TRP A 181 -5.40 -5.35 -4.11
C TRP A 181 -6.04 -5.02 -5.45
N HIS A 182 -5.43 -5.48 -6.55
CA HIS A 182 -5.89 -5.23 -7.91
C HIS A 182 -5.68 -6.46 -8.80
N GLY A 183 -6.54 -6.60 -9.81
CA GLY A 183 -6.45 -7.65 -10.83
C GLY A 183 -6.92 -9.02 -10.32
N ARG A 184 -6.64 -10.11 -11.05
CA ARG A 184 -7.00 -11.47 -10.64
C ARG A 184 -5.81 -12.28 -10.13
N VAL A 185 -5.98 -12.91 -8.97
CA VAL A 185 -5.02 -13.87 -8.39
C VAL A 185 -5.68 -15.22 -8.16
N LEU A 186 -4.88 -16.28 -8.08
CA LEU A 186 -5.30 -17.60 -7.63
C LEU A 186 -4.67 -17.87 -6.28
N ALA A 187 -5.49 -18.07 -5.25
CA ALA A 187 -5.04 -18.40 -3.91
C ALA A 187 -5.42 -19.83 -3.53
N SER A 188 -4.48 -20.56 -2.93
CA SER A 188 -4.71 -21.85 -2.28
C SER A 188 -4.26 -21.72 -0.83
N ILE A 189 -5.06 -22.18 0.14
CA ILE A 189 -4.69 -22.18 1.57
C ILE A 189 -4.73 -23.62 2.06
N ALA A 190 -3.73 -24.05 2.83
CA ALA A 190 -3.64 -25.43 3.30
C ALA A 190 -4.87 -25.81 4.13
N GLY A 191 -5.30 -27.07 3.97
CA GLY A 191 -6.62 -27.54 4.41
C GLY A 191 -7.72 -27.33 3.36
N ARG A 192 -7.43 -26.65 2.24
CA ARG A 192 -8.35 -26.47 1.11
C ARG A 192 -7.71 -26.96 -0.18
N TYR A 193 -8.40 -27.86 -0.88
CA TYR A 193 -7.92 -28.47 -2.12
C TYR A 193 -8.26 -27.66 -3.37
N GLN A 194 -8.91 -26.49 -3.23
CA GLN A 194 -9.36 -25.69 -4.36
C GLN A 194 -8.67 -24.33 -4.39
N ALA A 195 -8.02 -24.04 -5.52
CA ALA A 195 -7.53 -22.69 -5.82
C ALA A 195 -8.75 -21.77 -6.07
N MET A 196 -8.78 -20.65 -5.37
CA MET A 196 -9.85 -19.67 -5.46
C MET A 196 -9.38 -18.48 -6.30
N PRO A 197 -10.10 -18.12 -7.38
CA PRO A 197 -9.87 -16.85 -8.04
C PRO A 197 -10.31 -15.72 -7.11
N MET A 198 -9.44 -14.74 -6.91
CA MET A 198 -9.70 -13.55 -6.10
C MET A 198 -9.29 -12.29 -6.86
N GLY A 199 -9.75 -11.14 -6.38
CA GLY A 199 -9.37 -9.82 -6.88
C GLY A 199 -10.44 -9.14 -7.74
N GLY A 200 -10.05 -8.08 -8.46
CA GLY A 200 -10.93 -7.15 -9.15
C GLY A 200 -10.39 -5.72 -9.10
N GLN A 201 -11.28 -4.73 -9.06
CA GLN A 201 -10.94 -3.32 -8.81
C GLN A 201 -10.86 -3.00 -7.31
N ILE A 202 -11.29 -3.94 -6.46
CA ILE A 202 -11.40 -3.76 -5.02
C ILE A 202 -10.52 -4.80 -4.33
N LYS A 203 -9.93 -4.40 -3.20
CA LYS A 203 -9.20 -5.28 -2.32
C LYS A 203 -10.06 -6.49 -1.91
N THR A 204 -9.52 -7.68 -2.06
CA THR A 204 -10.15 -8.93 -1.60
C THR A 204 -9.17 -9.74 -0.77
N GLN A 205 -9.68 -10.45 0.23
CA GLN A 205 -8.85 -11.25 1.14
C GLN A 205 -9.53 -12.58 1.44
N VAL A 206 -8.71 -13.64 1.50
CA VAL A 206 -9.11 -14.94 2.02
C VAL A 206 -8.09 -15.36 3.08
N SER A 207 -8.58 -15.94 4.17
CA SER A 207 -7.77 -16.45 5.27
C SER A 207 -8.01 -17.94 5.48
N SER A 208 -7.18 -18.59 6.28
CA SER A 208 -7.42 -19.97 6.70
C SER A 208 -8.69 -20.13 7.53
N THR A 209 -9.17 -19.07 8.19
CA THR A 209 -10.37 -19.09 9.05
C THR A 209 -11.67 -18.89 8.28
N HIS A 210 -11.64 -18.34 7.07
CA HIS A 210 -12.85 -18.02 6.28
C HIS A 210 -12.76 -18.56 4.86
N ASP A 211 -13.76 -19.35 4.47
CA ASP A 211 -13.74 -20.19 3.26
C ASP A 211 -13.83 -19.44 1.94
N THR A 212 -14.33 -18.21 1.94
CA THR A 212 -14.54 -17.42 0.73
C THR A 212 -14.24 -15.94 1.00
N PRO A 213 -13.95 -15.15 -0.05
CA PRO A 213 -13.85 -13.70 0.08
C PRO A 213 -15.10 -13.09 0.72
N ALA A 214 -16.29 -13.60 0.40
CA ALA A 214 -17.56 -13.16 0.97
C ALA A 214 -17.69 -13.50 2.46
N SER A 215 -17.23 -14.68 2.89
CA SER A 215 -17.19 -15.04 4.32
C SER A 215 -16.21 -14.19 5.09
N ASN A 216 -15.05 -13.87 4.51
CA ASN A 216 -14.07 -13.00 5.15
C ASN A 216 -14.61 -11.57 5.24
N ALA A 217 -15.16 -11.02 4.15
CA ALA A 217 -15.82 -9.73 4.14
C ALA A 217 -17.01 -9.67 5.13
N ARG A 218 -17.77 -10.76 5.28
CA ARG A 218 -18.83 -10.85 6.29
C ARG A 218 -18.26 -10.81 7.70
N ALA A 219 -17.22 -11.59 8.00
CA ALA A 219 -16.58 -11.58 9.31
C ALA A 219 -16.00 -10.20 9.65
N ASP A 220 -15.35 -9.58 8.67
CA ASP A 220 -14.81 -8.22 8.78
C ASP A 220 -15.95 -7.19 8.95
N SER A 221 -17.10 -7.38 8.27
CA SER A 221 -18.28 -6.49 8.39
C SER A 221 -19.04 -6.62 9.71
N VAL A 222 -18.93 -7.77 10.39
CA VAL A 222 -19.64 -8.06 11.66
C VAL A 222 -18.85 -7.54 12.86
N GLN A 223 -17.60 -7.09 12.67
CA GLN A 223 -16.76 -6.49 13.70
C GLN A 223 -16.77 -4.95 13.73
N ASN A 224 -17.77 -4.32 13.13
CA ASN A 224 -18.11 -2.95 13.49
C ASN A 224 -19.52 -2.96 14.10
N ALA A 225 -19.62 -2.86 15.42
CA ALA A 225 -20.88 -2.46 16.01
C ALA A 225 -21.17 -1.08 15.42
N THR A 226 -22.03 -0.99 14.43
CA THR A 226 -22.48 0.28 13.83
C THR A 226 -23.94 0.55 14.21
N GLY A 227 -24.52 -0.28 15.07
CA GLY A 227 -25.83 -0.04 15.65
C GLY A 227 -25.83 1.21 16.53
N ALA A 228 -27.01 1.78 16.75
CA ALA A 228 -27.23 3.02 17.51
C ALA A 228 -26.69 3.05 18.95
N TYR A 229 -26.06 1.97 19.43
CA TYR A 229 -25.46 1.81 20.76
C TYR A 229 -23.96 1.58 20.74
N ALA A 230 -23.31 1.68 19.58
CA ALA A 230 -21.91 1.31 19.45
C ALA A 230 -20.91 2.37 19.93
N GLY A 231 -21.38 3.56 20.33
CA GLY A 231 -20.55 4.62 20.89
C GLY A 231 -19.58 5.29 19.91
N LEU A 232 -19.43 4.79 18.68
CA LEU A 232 -18.55 5.36 17.67
C LEU A 232 -19.18 6.62 17.07
N SER A 233 -18.46 7.73 17.15
CA SER A 233 -18.83 8.97 16.43
C SER A 233 -18.67 8.78 14.91
N ASP A 234 -19.33 9.63 14.12
CA ASP A 234 -19.15 9.62 12.66
C ASP A 234 -17.69 9.93 12.27
N SER A 235 -16.95 10.70 13.08
CA SER A 235 -15.52 10.95 12.90
C SER A 235 -14.63 9.72 13.15
N GLU A 236 -14.96 8.86 14.14
CA GLU A 236 -14.22 7.61 14.36
C GLU A 236 -14.45 6.59 13.24
N LYS A 237 -15.63 6.61 12.61
CA LYS A 237 -15.89 5.81 11.40
C LYS A 237 -15.03 6.25 10.23
N ASP A 238 -14.98 7.55 9.95
CA ASP A 238 -14.17 8.08 8.85
C ASP A 238 -12.67 7.80 9.05
N LEU A 239 -12.20 7.81 10.30
CA LEU A 239 -10.81 7.51 10.67
C LEU A 239 -10.45 6.02 10.52
N LEU A 240 -11.40 5.13 10.85
CA LEU A 240 -11.26 3.68 10.67
C LEU A 240 -11.29 3.28 9.19
N GLU A 241 -12.10 3.96 8.37
CA GLU A 241 -12.21 3.70 6.93
C GLU A 241 -11.05 4.31 6.13
N GLY A 242 -10.47 5.43 6.61
CA GLY A 242 -9.36 6.13 5.96
C GLY A 242 -7.95 5.55 6.20
N LEU A 243 -7.75 4.69 7.22
CA LEU A 243 -6.43 4.18 7.60
C LEU A 243 -6.26 2.67 7.34
N PRO A 244 -5.67 2.27 6.19
CA PRO A 244 -5.36 0.86 5.93
C PRO A 244 -4.16 0.40 6.79
N GLY A 245 -4.44 -0.07 8.01
CA GLY A 245 -3.58 -1.01 8.75
C GLY A 245 -2.82 -0.45 9.95
N LEU A 246 -3.52 -0.20 11.05
CA LEU A 246 -2.91 0.03 12.37
C LEU A 246 -3.48 -0.95 13.40
N ASP A 247 -2.77 -2.07 13.55
CA ASP A 247 -2.81 -2.88 14.75
C ASP A 247 -1.73 -2.33 15.69
N THR A 248 -2.18 -1.66 16.75
CA THR A 248 -1.51 -1.20 17.99
C THR A 248 -0.19 -0.39 17.93
N TYR A 249 -0.24 0.78 18.59
CA TYR A 249 0.86 1.63 19.10
C TYR A 249 2.14 1.75 18.24
N GLN A 250 2.28 2.88 17.54
CA GLN A 250 3.60 3.34 17.07
C GLN A 250 3.89 4.79 17.51
N PRO A 251 5.11 5.08 18.00
CA PRO A 251 5.63 6.43 18.20
C PRO A 251 6.14 7.03 16.88
N SER A 252 5.51 6.69 15.75
CA SER A 252 6.01 6.93 14.41
C SER A 252 5.46 8.21 13.80
N LEU A 253 5.14 9.24 14.60
CA LEU A 253 4.57 10.47 14.04
C LEU A 253 5.48 11.05 12.95
N LEU A 254 6.81 11.05 13.14
CA LEU A 254 7.76 11.50 12.11
C LEU A 254 7.83 10.62 10.84
N ALA A 255 7.48 9.33 10.92
CA ALA A 255 7.39 8.46 9.73
C ALA A 255 5.97 8.42 9.13
N ALA A 256 4.96 8.77 9.93
CA ALA A 256 3.62 9.08 9.45
C ALA A 256 3.64 10.41 8.70
N LEU A 257 4.43 11.40 9.14
CA LEU A 257 4.65 12.64 8.40
C LEU A 257 5.29 12.38 7.04
N SER A 258 6.33 11.54 6.95
CA SER A 258 6.85 11.17 5.63
C SER A 258 5.84 10.43 4.76
N ASN A 259 4.83 9.76 5.35
CA ASN A 259 3.77 9.06 4.61
C ASN A 259 2.55 9.95 4.31
N VAL A 260 2.31 11.01 5.10
CA VAL A 260 1.34 12.08 4.84
C VAL A 260 1.89 13.00 3.73
N PHE A 261 3.20 13.22 3.73
CA PHE A 261 3.94 13.97 2.70
C PHE A 261 4.56 13.05 1.62
N GLU A 262 4.21 11.76 1.56
CA GLU A 262 4.61 10.90 0.44
C GLU A 262 3.80 11.29 -0.81
N PRO A 263 4.41 11.38 -2.00
CA PRO A 263 3.73 11.73 -3.25
C PRO A 263 2.74 10.61 -3.61
N GLY A 264 1.52 10.75 -3.12
CA GLY A 264 0.51 9.70 -3.14
C GLY A 264 -0.84 10.11 -2.56
N PHE A 265 -0.93 11.24 -1.87
CA PHE A 265 -2.19 11.96 -1.68
C PHE A 265 -2.64 12.67 -2.97
N SER A 266 -2.54 11.98 -4.11
CA SER A 266 -3.12 12.39 -5.38
C SER A 266 -4.63 12.09 -5.35
N GLY A 267 -5.44 13.12 -5.12
CA GLY A 267 -6.86 13.08 -5.51
C GLY A 267 -7.78 12.18 -4.70
N THR A 268 -8.02 12.49 -3.43
CA THR A 268 -9.28 12.08 -2.77
C THR A 268 -10.51 12.76 -3.39
N GLY A 269 -10.32 13.73 -4.31
CA GLY A 269 -11.33 14.11 -5.29
C GLY A 269 -11.09 13.41 -6.63
N VAL A 270 -11.96 12.46 -7.00
CA VAL A 270 -12.03 11.93 -8.37
C VAL A 270 -12.14 13.10 -9.35
N GLY A 271 -11.12 13.32 -10.19
CA GLY A 271 -11.14 14.30 -11.28
C GLY A 271 -10.25 15.55 -11.13
N VAL A 272 -9.39 15.65 -10.11
CA VAL A 272 -8.40 16.74 -10.04
C VAL A 272 -7.16 16.38 -10.87
N PRO A 273 -6.81 17.14 -11.92
CA PRO A 273 -5.60 16.88 -12.72
C PRO A 273 -4.33 17.06 -11.89
N GLU A 274 -3.34 16.20 -12.10
CA GLU A 274 -2.02 16.33 -11.49
C GLU A 274 -1.33 17.58 -12.04
N PHE A 275 -0.93 18.49 -11.15
CA PHE A 275 -0.20 19.69 -11.53
C PHE A 275 1.29 19.50 -11.27
N SER A 276 2.11 19.63 -12.30
CA SER A 276 3.56 19.35 -12.27
C SER A 276 4.39 20.27 -11.34
N THR A 277 3.78 21.25 -10.70
CA THR A 277 4.48 22.35 -10.01
C THR A 277 3.87 22.75 -8.66
N GLN A 278 2.96 21.99 -8.07
CA GLN A 278 2.28 22.33 -6.81
C GLN A 278 3.27 22.75 -5.69
N LEU A 279 2.89 23.78 -4.93
CA LEU A 279 3.59 24.21 -3.73
C LEU A 279 2.77 23.76 -2.51
N GLU A 280 3.44 23.08 -1.58
CA GLU A 280 2.81 22.49 -0.40
C GLU A 280 3.56 22.94 0.86
N PHE A 281 2.79 23.35 1.88
CA PHE A 281 3.26 23.73 3.20
C PHE A 281 2.68 22.74 4.21
N GLY A 282 3.53 21.87 4.75
CA GLY A 282 3.17 20.92 5.78
C GLY A 282 3.65 21.39 7.15
N MET A 283 2.76 21.38 8.14
CA MET A 283 3.06 21.56 9.55
C MET A 283 2.78 20.28 10.30
N ALA A 284 3.64 19.98 11.28
CA ALA A 284 3.37 18.96 12.27
C ALA A 284 3.86 19.33 13.65
N TRP A 285 3.25 18.76 14.69
CA TRP A 285 3.70 19.00 16.05
C TRP A 285 3.66 17.78 16.95
N ILE A 286 4.43 17.84 18.04
CA ILE A 286 4.45 16.83 19.09
C ILE A 286 4.30 17.55 20.44
N PRO A 287 3.21 17.33 21.19
CA PRO A 287 3.10 17.82 22.56
C PRO A 287 4.25 17.29 23.42
N ILE A 288 4.81 18.14 24.29
CA ILE A 288 5.92 17.74 25.18
C ILE A 288 5.39 16.95 26.38
N GLU A 289 4.22 17.31 26.88
CA GLU A 289 3.59 16.66 28.03
C GLU A 289 2.48 15.72 27.57
N THR A 290 2.57 14.46 27.97
CA THR A 290 1.57 13.45 27.62
C THR A 290 0.27 13.68 28.38
N GLY A 291 -0.87 13.66 27.68
CA GLY A 291 -2.19 13.75 28.29
C GLY A 291 -2.74 15.16 28.46
N LEU A 292 -2.00 16.18 27.98
CA LEU A 292 -2.51 17.52 27.80
C LEU A 292 -2.76 17.77 26.30
N ASP A 293 -3.85 18.47 26.02
CA ASP A 293 -4.18 18.85 24.65
C ASP A 293 -3.21 19.95 24.15
N THR A 294 -3.01 20.01 22.84
CA THR A 294 -2.27 21.08 22.17
C THR A 294 -2.87 21.29 20.79
N ASN A 295 -3.30 22.51 20.52
CA ASN A 295 -3.82 22.93 19.24
C ASN A 295 -2.92 24.01 18.63
N LEU A 296 -2.42 23.76 17.43
CA LEU A 296 -1.61 24.69 16.66
C LEU A 296 -2.27 24.96 15.32
N ASP A 297 -2.35 26.23 14.92
CA ASP A 297 -2.84 26.63 13.59
C ASP A 297 -1.68 27.04 12.68
N LEU A 298 -1.72 26.58 11.44
CA LEU A 298 -0.89 27.02 10.33
C LEU A 298 -1.59 28.18 9.58
N GLU A 299 -0.90 29.32 9.50
CA GLU A 299 -1.31 30.44 8.65
C GLU A 299 -0.24 30.71 7.60
N ILE A 300 -0.66 30.83 6.34
CA ILE A 300 0.24 31.09 5.20
C ILE A 300 -0.25 32.32 4.47
N THR A 301 0.51 33.41 4.56
CA THR A 301 0.27 34.62 3.77
C THR A 301 1.12 34.57 2.51
N ASP A 302 0.45 34.63 1.35
CA ASP A 302 1.11 34.59 0.06
C ASP A 302 1.75 35.95 -0.32
N PRO A 303 2.52 36.02 -1.43
CA PRO A 303 3.16 37.26 -1.87
C PRO A 303 2.19 38.41 -2.23
N GLN A 304 0.91 38.12 -2.37
CA GLN A 304 -0.16 39.10 -2.63
C GLN A 304 -0.89 39.51 -1.33
N ALA A 305 -0.34 39.16 -0.17
CA ALA A 305 -0.90 39.39 1.16
C ALA A 305 -2.27 38.71 1.38
N ARG A 306 -2.55 37.62 0.67
CA ARG A 306 -3.73 36.78 0.92
C ARG A 306 -3.37 35.68 1.92
N MET A 307 -4.19 35.52 2.94
CA MET A 307 -3.94 34.61 4.05
C MET A 307 -4.73 33.31 3.89
N LEU A 308 -4.04 32.20 3.77
CA LEU A 308 -4.58 30.85 3.83
C LEU A 308 -4.49 30.36 5.28
N SER A 309 -5.60 29.89 5.84
CA SER A 309 -5.66 29.36 7.21
C SER A 309 -6.85 28.42 7.36
N ALA A 310 -6.98 27.81 8.53
CA ALA A 310 -8.15 27.01 8.89
C ALA A 310 -9.51 27.74 8.77
N THR A 311 -9.54 29.04 9.07
CA THR A 311 -10.76 29.85 8.96
C THR A 311 -10.94 30.47 7.58
N ASN A 312 -9.91 30.42 6.74
CA ASN A 312 -9.91 30.92 5.37
C ASN A 312 -9.37 29.84 4.41
N THR A 313 -10.18 28.80 4.20
CA THR A 313 -9.74 27.55 3.58
C THR A 313 -9.44 27.65 2.08
N PRO A 314 -10.19 28.39 1.25
CA PRO A 314 -9.74 28.73 -0.10
C PRO A 314 -9.29 30.20 -0.19
N ILE A 315 -8.16 30.43 -0.85
CA ILE A 315 -7.78 31.79 -1.30
C ILE A 315 -7.56 31.85 -2.80
N GLY A 316 -7.94 32.98 -3.41
CA GLY A 316 -7.82 33.21 -4.85
C GLY A 316 -9.04 32.75 -5.67
N SER A 317 -8.88 32.73 -7.00
CA SER A 317 -9.95 32.41 -7.95
C SER A 317 -9.37 31.86 -9.25
N GLY A 318 -10.09 30.98 -9.95
CA GLY A 318 -9.66 30.45 -11.24
C GLY A 318 -8.53 29.41 -11.10
N SER A 319 -7.42 29.61 -11.79
CA SER A 319 -6.22 28.74 -11.77
C SER A 319 -5.29 28.98 -10.58
N VAL A 320 -5.51 30.06 -9.83
CA VAL A 320 -4.71 30.45 -8.65
C VAL A 320 -5.56 30.25 -7.41
N ILE A 321 -5.64 29.01 -6.94
CA ILE A 321 -6.36 28.62 -5.73
C ILE A 321 -5.35 28.09 -4.71
N GLY A 322 -5.39 28.63 -3.50
CA GLY A 322 -4.81 28.03 -2.32
C GLY A 322 -5.86 27.24 -1.56
N MET A 323 -5.51 26.10 -0.97
CA MET A 323 -6.42 25.27 -0.15
C MET A 323 -5.75 24.86 1.16
N HIS A 324 -6.45 25.03 2.28
CA HIS A 324 -6.02 24.61 3.62
C HIS A 324 -6.76 23.35 4.02
N THR A 325 -6.05 22.41 4.62
CA THR A 325 -6.60 21.19 5.22
C THR A 325 -5.95 20.96 6.57
N GLY A 326 -6.72 20.49 7.55
CA GLY A 326 -6.32 20.54 8.96
C GLY A 326 -7.01 21.71 9.68
N ASP A 327 -6.92 21.69 11.00
CA ASP A 327 -7.82 22.30 12.00
C ASP A 327 -9.14 21.57 12.19
N THR A 328 -9.06 20.57 13.06
CA THR A 328 -10.17 20.25 13.94
C THR A 328 -9.62 20.43 15.35
N ASN A 329 -10.45 20.84 16.31
CA ASN A 329 -10.09 20.88 17.75
C ASN A 329 -9.72 19.50 18.34
N GLU A 330 -9.31 18.55 17.50
CA GLU A 330 -8.97 17.18 17.79
C GLU A 330 -7.44 17.03 17.70
N SER A 331 -6.91 16.01 18.34
CA SER A 331 -5.47 15.79 18.53
C SER A 331 -4.70 15.41 17.25
N ASN A 332 -5.17 15.80 16.06
CA ASN A 332 -4.51 15.55 14.78
C ASN A 332 -3.31 16.48 14.63
N PRO A 333 -2.08 15.98 14.71
CA PRO A 333 -0.91 16.82 14.87
C PRO A 333 -0.33 17.30 13.53
N VAL A 334 -1.18 17.51 12.51
CA VAL A 334 -0.77 17.83 11.14
C VAL A 334 -1.74 18.79 10.48
N GLU A 335 -1.21 19.83 9.83
CA GLU A 335 -1.95 20.72 8.93
C GLU A 335 -1.20 20.91 7.62
N VAL A 336 -1.93 21.15 6.52
CA VAL A 336 -1.36 21.28 5.19
C VAL A 336 -2.05 22.39 4.40
N GLY A 337 -1.25 23.30 3.84
CA GLY A 337 -1.66 24.30 2.88
C GLY A 337 -1.10 24.03 1.48
N PHE A 338 -1.95 24.09 0.46
CA PHE A 338 -1.58 23.87 -0.94
C PHE A 338 -1.77 25.13 -1.77
N PHE A 339 -0.90 25.36 -2.75
CA PHE A 339 -1.02 26.44 -3.74
C PHE A 339 -0.83 25.91 -5.16
N ALA A 340 -1.71 26.34 -6.07
CA ALA A 340 -1.71 25.95 -7.47
C ALA A 340 -0.49 26.50 -8.27
N PRO A 341 -0.19 25.90 -9.45
CA PRO A 341 0.86 26.27 -10.43
C PRO A 341 1.12 27.75 -10.71
N GLU A 342 0.06 28.53 -10.55
CA GLU A 342 -0.01 29.94 -10.88
C GLU A 342 0.95 30.85 -10.09
N SER A 343 1.33 30.39 -8.89
CA SER A 343 1.45 31.25 -7.69
C SER A 343 2.89 31.62 -7.27
N PHE A 344 3.92 31.22 -8.02
CA PHE A 344 5.11 30.71 -7.34
C PHE A 344 6.27 31.62 -6.99
N SER A 345 6.34 32.85 -7.50
CA SER A 345 7.50 33.68 -7.17
C SER A 345 7.16 34.67 -6.07
N GLY A 346 7.82 34.53 -4.93
CA GLY A 346 7.77 35.54 -3.89
C GLY A 346 8.07 35.01 -2.50
N THR A 347 7.94 35.90 -1.53
CA THR A 347 8.08 35.57 -0.11
C THR A 347 6.72 35.21 0.46
N TYR A 348 6.60 33.99 0.94
CA TYR A 348 5.47 33.54 1.74
C TYR A 348 5.80 33.78 3.20
N GLN A 349 4.86 34.35 3.95
CA GLN A 349 4.96 34.45 5.41
C GLN A 349 4.20 33.27 6.00
N VAL A 350 4.88 32.42 6.75
CA VAL A 350 4.29 31.26 7.40
C VAL A 350 4.32 31.52 8.90
N SER A 351 3.16 31.42 9.53
CA SER A 351 2.96 31.61 10.95
C SER A 351 2.36 30.35 11.55
N VAL A 352 2.86 29.95 12.72
CA VAL A 352 2.30 28.84 13.51
C VAL A 352 1.87 29.39 14.85
N HIS A 353 0.58 29.32 15.14
CA HIS A 353 0.00 29.87 16.36
C HIS A 353 -0.33 28.75 17.33
N HIS A 354 0.13 28.84 18.58
CA HIS A 354 -0.38 28.00 19.65
C HIS A 354 -1.70 28.57 20.16
N ARG A 355 -2.80 27.96 19.75
CA ARG A 355 -4.16 28.51 19.90
C ARG A 355 -4.91 27.94 21.08
N GLY A 356 -4.57 26.73 21.51
CA GLY A 356 -5.28 26.04 22.57
C GLY A 356 -4.50 24.88 23.19
N GLY A 357 -4.95 24.44 24.35
CA GLY A 357 -4.28 23.42 25.13
C GLY A 357 -3.19 23.97 26.07
N GLU A 358 -2.77 23.14 27.01
CA GLU A 358 -1.83 23.52 28.07
C GLU A 358 -0.40 23.05 27.79
N SER A 359 -0.22 22.05 26.92
CA SER A 359 1.13 21.53 26.63
C SER A 359 1.89 22.43 25.66
N PRO A 360 3.17 22.74 25.94
CA PRO A 360 4.08 23.17 24.90
C PRO A 360 4.25 22.09 23.81
N ALA A 361 4.56 22.51 22.58
CA ALA A 361 4.76 21.59 21.47
C ALA A 361 6.06 21.83 20.71
N ASN A 362 6.63 20.73 20.21
CA ASN A 362 7.72 20.74 19.23
C ASN A 362 7.13 20.81 17.82
N VAL A 363 7.41 21.87 17.09
CA VAL A 363 6.88 22.14 15.75
C VAL A 363 7.91 21.81 14.68
N PHE A 364 7.41 21.22 13.59
CA PHE A 364 8.14 20.87 12.38
C PHE A 364 7.38 21.46 11.18
N LEU A 365 8.10 22.16 10.30
CA LEU A 365 7.53 22.72 9.07
C LEU A 365 8.32 22.24 7.87
N GLN A 366 7.62 21.88 6.81
CA GLN A 366 8.19 21.47 5.55
C GLN A 366 7.49 22.19 4.40
N VAL A 367 8.27 22.77 3.48
CA VAL A 367 7.76 23.37 2.25
C VAL A 367 8.30 22.58 1.07
N LEU A 368 7.39 22.07 0.25
CA LEU A 368 7.63 21.17 -0.86
C LEU A 368 7.19 21.82 -2.18
N GLN A 369 7.92 21.57 -3.27
CA GLN A 369 7.53 22.02 -4.61
C GLN A 369 7.76 20.94 -5.66
N GLY A 370 6.81 20.80 -6.59
CA GLY A 370 6.87 19.85 -7.71
C GLY A 370 6.02 18.60 -7.47
N SER A 371 5.94 17.73 -8.48
CA SER A 371 4.91 16.68 -8.50
C SER A 371 5.36 15.25 -8.23
N ASP A 372 6.61 14.84 -8.48
CA ASP A 372 7.06 13.47 -8.15
C ASP A 372 8.59 13.25 -8.35
N PRO A 373 9.38 13.03 -7.29
CA PRO A 373 9.07 13.38 -5.92
C PRO A 373 9.11 14.90 -5.74
N PRO A 374 8.28 15.47 -4.85
CA PRO A 374 8.40 16.89 -4.50
C PRO A 374 9.78 17.20 -3.93
N THR A 375 10.32 18.35 -4.30
CA THR A 375 11.62 18.83 -3.81
C THR A 375 11.39 19.71 -2.58
N PRO A 376 12.06 19.44 -1.44
CA PRO A 376 11.97 20.31 -0.27
C PRO A 376 12.67 21.64 -0.54
N ILE A 377 11.92 22.73 -0.42
CA ILE A 377 12.43 24.11 -0.49
C ILE A 377 12.90 24.57 0.89
N ALA A 378 12.13 24.27 1.94
CA ALA A 378 12.45 24.63 3.32
C ALA A 378 12.07 23.49 4.26
N VAL A 379 12.95 23.22 5.23
CA VAL A 379 12.68 22.27 6.31
C VAL A 379 13.11 22.92 7.62
N ILE A 380 12.16 23.13 8.53
CA ILE A 380 12.35 23.80 9.81
C ILE A 380 11.97 22.82 10.92
N GLY A 381 12.74 22.80 12.01
CA GLY A 381 12.47 21.93 13.16
C GLY A 381 13.07 20.52 13.07
N GLN A 382 13.57 20.07 11.90
CA GLN A 382 14.03 18.68 11.73
C GLN A 382 15.27 18.32 12.57
N SER A 383 16.26 19.22 12.66
CA SER A 383 17.47 19.01 13.47
C SER A 383 17.37 19.60 14.88
N SER A 384 16.56 20.64 15.04
CA SER A 384 16.25 21.27 16.33
C SER A 384 14.79 21.73 16.29
N PRO A 385 13.86 21.01 16.95
CA PRO A 385 12.45 21.35 16.90
C PRO A 385 12.18 22.77 17.38
N VAL A 386 11.18 23.42 16.77
CA VAL A 386 10.74 24.74 17.23
C VAL A 386 9.82 24.53 18.43
N LEU A 387 10.31 24.85 19.62
CA LEU A 387 9.50 24.82 20.82
C LEU A 387 8.51 26.00 20.83
N LEU A 388 7.22 25.70 20.90
CA LEU A 388 6.15 26.69 21.00
C LEU A 388 5.35 26.46 22.28
N ASN A 389 5.38 27.44 23.18
CA ASN A 389 4.59 27.42 24.42
C ASN A 389 3.17 27.97 24.18
N PRO A 390 2.20 27.70 25.08
CA PRO A 390 0.86 28.25 24.98
C PRO A 390 0.82 29.77 24.75
N GLY A 391 0.07 30.18 23.72
CA GLY A 391 -0.06 31.58 23.30
C GLY A 391 1.13 32.16 22.52
N GLN A 392 2.19 31.39 22.28
CA GLN A 392 3.29 31.83 21.42
C GLN A 392 2.94 31.66 19.94
N THR A 393 3.63 32.41 19.10
CA THR A 393 3.54 32.31 17.64
C THR A 393 4.93 32.22 17.07
N PHE A 394 5.16 31.25 16.19
CA PHE A 394 6.38 31.15 15.39
C PHE A 394 6.15 31.79 14.02
N ASN A 395 7.12 32.56 13.51
CA ASN A 395 7.02 33.17 12.19
C ASN A 395 8.25 32.86 11.33
N CYS A 396 8.04 32.52 10.07
CA CYS A 396 9.11 32.35 9.10
C CYS A 396 8.76 32.88 7.71
N ASN A 397 9.76 33.43 7.04
CA ASN A 397 9.65 33.85 5.64
C ASN A 397 10.27 32.79 4.74
N VAL A 398 9.47 32.27 3.82
CA VAL A 398 9.87 31.26 2.84
C VAL A 398 9.88 31.89 1.45
N ASN A 399 11.07 32.05 0.89
CA ASN A 399 11.22 32.56 -0.47
C ASN A 399 11.05 31.40 -1.46
N VAL A 400 10.03 31.47 -2.31
CA VAL A 400 9.79 30.49 -3.36
C VAL A 400 10.20 31.11 -4.69
N THR A 401 11.07 30.42 -5.42
CA THR A 401 11.48 30.80 -6.78
C THR A 401 11.00 29.74 -7.77
N PRO A 402 10.50 30.13 -8.95
CA PRO A 402 10.18 29.18 -9.99
C PRO A 402 11.46 28.49 -10.49
N ASN A 403 11.45 27.17 -10.58
CA ASN A 403 12.42 26.36 -11.35
C ASN A 403 13.88 26.36 -10.86
N VAL A 404 14.19 26.67 -9.60
CA VAL A 404 15.57 26.57 -9.09
C VAL A 404 15.71 25.46 -8.04
N PRO A 405 16.51 24.40 -8.28
CA PRO A 405 16.75 23.33 -7.32
C PRO A 405 17.67 23.74 -6.15
N SER A 406 17.94 25.03 -5.95
CA SER A 406 18.78 25.51 -4.84
C SER A 406 17.92 25.91 -3.65
N VAL A 407 18.23 25.39 -2.46
CA VAL A 407 17.61 25.74 -1.19
C VAL A 407 17.73 27.27 -0.97
N PRO A 408 16.63 28.04 -1.02
CA PRO A 408 16.67 29.46 -0.75
C PRO A 408 16.95 29.73 0.73
N ALA A 409 17.47 30.93 1.03
CA ALA A 409 17.66 31.35 2.41
C ALA A 409 16.31 31.54 3.11
N THR A 410 16.08 30.79 4.18
CA THR A 410 14.92 30.91 5.08
C THR A 410 15.31 31.76 6.28
N HIS A 411 14.49 32.76 6.62
CA HIS A 411 14.67 33.56 7.83
C HIS A 411 13.51 33.30 8.79
N CYS A 412 13.82 32.76 9.96
CA CYS A 412 12.84 32.40 10.99
C CYS A 412 13.11 33.21 12.26
N SER A 413 12.05 33.58 12.97
CA SER A 413 12.12 34.17 14.31
C SER A 413 11.03 33.59 15.18
N ASN A 414 11.40 33.24 16.41
CA ASN A 414 10.47 32.87 17.48
C ASN A 414 9.96 34.11 18.21
#